data_AF-A0A533SXR8-F1
#
_entry.id   AF-A0A533SXR8-F1
#
_cell.length_a   1.000
_cell.length_b   1.000
_cell.length_c   1.000
_cell.angle_alpha   90.00
_cell.angle_beta   90.00
_cell.angle_gamma   90.00
#
_symmetry.space_group_name_H-M   'P 1'
#
loop_
_entity.id
_entity.type
_entity.pdbx_description
1 polymer ?
#
loop_
_entity_poly.entity_id
_entity_poly.type
_entity_poly.pdbx_seq_one_letter_code
_entity_poly.pdbx_strand_id
1 'polypeptide(L)'
;MNNEAATLTKLFGSLAHPARIAILMNVERFSLQQIARTIGSSAPALQRHVNTLRERGLIEKYGRSYRLTDIGRQVVKLFDKFKVLVLSLNEREKEIVKEKIRNVVHGSGLTKEDVTKLLKDFER
;
A
#
# COMPACT_ATOMS: atom_id res chain seq x y z
N MET A 1 13.77 15.10 -25.13
CA MET A 1 13.23 15.46 -23.80
C MET A 1 13.15 14.19 -22.97
N ASN A 2 13.90 14.10 -21.87
CA ASN A 2 13.72 13.02 -20.90
C ASN A 2 12.30 13.14 -20.34
N ASN A 3 11.44 12.17 -20.64
CA ASN A 3 10.07 12.17 -20.13
C ASN A 3 10.06 11.61 -18.71
N GLU A 4 10.63 12.40 -17.79
CA GLU A 4 10.72 12.08 -16.36
C GLU A 4 9.34 11.71 -15.79
N ALA A 5 8.30 12.47 -16.16
CA ALA A 5 6.94 12.18 -15.77
C ALA A 5 6.47 10.79 -16.23
N ALA A 6 6.76 10.38 -17.48
CA ALA A 6 6.42 9.02 -17.93
C ALA A 6 7.21 7.92 -17.19
N THR A 7 8.47 8.19 -16.84
CA THR A 7 9.26 7.25 -16.03
C THR A 7 8.69 7.11 -14.62
N LEU A 8 8.30 8.23 -13.99
CA LEU A 8 7.63 8.23 -12.70
C LEU A 8 6.27 7.52 -12.76
N THR A 9 5.46 7.77 -13.79
CA THR A 9 4.19 7.07 -13.99
C THR A 9 4.38 5.56 -14.13
N LYS A 10 5.41 5.11 -14.85
CA LYS A 10 5.74 3.68 -14.94
C LYS A 10 6.15 3.11 -13.58
N LEU A 11 6.95 3.85 -12.81
CA LEU A 11 7.35 3.45 -11.47
C LEU A 11 6.13 3.36 -10.54
N PHE A 12 5.35 4.42 -10.42
CA PHE A 12 4.15 4.43 -9.57
C PHE A 12 3.12 3.39 -10.01
N GLY A 13 2.91 3.20 -11.31
CA GLY A 13 2.08 2.13 -11.83
C GLY A 13 2.59 0.74 -11.43
N SER A 14 3.90 0.56 -11.30
CA SER A 14 4.54 -0.66 -10.80
C SER A 14 4.37 -0.84 -9.30
N LEU A 15 4.08 0.23 -8.56
CA LEU A 15 3.91 0.25 -7.11
C LEU A 15 2.43 0.34 -6.67
N ALA A 16 1.50 0.54 -7.60
CA ALA A 16 0.07 0.79 -7.37
C ALA A 16 -0.74 -0.40 -6.79
N HIS A 17 -0.10 -1.42 -6.22
CA HIS A 17 -0.81 -2.51 -5.55
C HIS A 17 -0.15 -2.82 -4.21
N PRO A 18 -0.93 -3.00 -3.12
CA PRO A 18 -0.39 -3.25 -1.78
C PRO A 18 0.59 -4.43 -1.73
N ALA A 19 0.28 -5.52 -2.43
CA ALA A 19 1.19 -6.69 -2.49
C ALA A 19 2.57 -6.36 -3.07
N ARG A 20 2.67 -5.42 -4.02
CA ARG A 20 3.94 -5.05 -4.65
C ARG A 20 4.81 -4.23 -3.69
N ILE A 21 4.20 -3.32 -2.94
CA ILE A 21 4.86 -2.60 -1.84
C ILE A 21 5.32 -3.59 -0.76
N ALA A 22 4.44 -4.50 -0.33
CA ALA A 22 4.74 -5.50 0.70
C ALA A 22 5.91 -6.41 0.30
N ILE A 23 5.96 -6.85 -0.96
CA ILE A 23 7.11 -7.61 -1.48
C ILE A 23 8.38 -6.77 -1.39
N LEU A 24 8.41 -5.55 -1.92
CA LEU A 24 9.62 -4.71 -1.90
C LEU A 24 10.16 -4.46 -0.50
N MET A 25 9.29 -4.25 0.48
CA MET A 25 9.70 -4.03 1.88
C MET A 25 10.29 -5.27 2.56
N ASN A 26 10.02 -6.48 2.05
CA ASN A 26 10.21 -7.71 2.81
C ASN A 26 10.97 -8.82 2.06
N VAL A 27 11.20 -8.69 0.75
CA VAL A 27 11.70 -9.78 -0.11
C VAL A 27 13.07 -10.31 0.30
N GLU A 28 13.91 -9.48 0.94
CA GLU A 28 15.24 -9.88 1.44
C GLU A 28 15.21 -10.48 2.85
N ARG A 29 14.07 -10.40 3.56
CA ARG A 29 13.91 -10.84 4.95
C ARG A 29 13.02 -12.07 5.09
N PHE A 30 12.05 -12.23 4.20
CA PHE A 30 11.00 -13.24 4.29
C PHE A 30 10.78 -13.93 2.95
N SER A 31 10.36 -15.20 3.01
CA SER A 31 9.95 -15.93 1.82
C SER A 31 8.66 -15.35 1.23
N LEU A 32 8.41 -15.59 -0.07
CA LEU A 32 7.17 -15.17 -0.70
C LEU A 32 5.93 -15.76 -0.01
N GLN A 33 6.04 -16.98 0.53
CA GLN A 33 4.96 -17.61 1.29
C GLN A 33 4.68 -16.86 2.60
N GLN A 34 5.71 -16.40 3.30
CA GLN A 34 5.55 -15.60 4.54
C GLN A 34 4.96 -14.22 4.24
N ILE A 35 5.42 -13.57 3.17
CA ILE A 35 4.88 -12.28 2.72
C ILE A 35 3.40 -12.42 2.34
N ALA A 36 3.05 -13.47 1.59
CA ALA A 36 1.67 -13.76 1.18
C ALA A 36 0.71 -13.87 2.37
N ARG A 37 1.11 -14.63 3.41
CA ARG A 37 0.30 -14.78 4.64
C ARG A 37 0.08 -13.45 5.34
N THR A 38 1.10 -12.60 5.38
CA THR A 38 1.03 -11.30 6.07
C THR A 38 0.01 -10.34 5.43
N ILE A 39 -0.18 -10.44 4.11
CA ILE A 39 -1.14 -9.62 3.37
C ILE A 39 -2.46 -10.32 3.06
N GLY A 40 -2.74 -11.46 3.71
CA GLY A 40 -3.97 -12.22 3.50
C GLY A 40 -4.13 -12.78 2.09
N SER A 41 -3.03 -13.13 1.41
CA SER A 41 -3.03 -13.60 0.02
C SER A 41 -2.37 -14.97 -0.13
N SER A 42 -2.57 -15.62 -1.27
CA SER A 42 -1.94 -16.91 -1.59
C SER A 42 -0.60 -16.71 -2.30
N ALA A 43 0.37 -17.60 -2.10
CA ALA A 43 1.66 -17.51 -2.78
C ALA A 43 1.56 -17.49 -4.33
N PRO A 44 0.66 -18.26 -4.97
CA PRO A 44 0.41 -18.14 -6.41
C PRO A 44 -0.08 -16.74 -6.83
N ALA A 45 -0.91 -16.10 -6.00
CA ALA A 45 -1.39 -14.74 -6.26
C ALA A 45 -0.24 -13.71 -6.24
N LEU A 46 0.81 -13.93 -5.45
CA LEU A 46 2.00 -13.06 -5.43
C LEU A 46 2.89 -13.23 -6.65
N GLN A 47 2.85 -14.38 -7.35
CA GLN A 47 3.78 -14.64 -8.46
C GLN A 47 3.62 -13.61 -9.59
N ARG A 48 2.39 -13.18 -9.90
CA ARG A 48 2.14 -12.12 -10.88
C ARG A 48 2.81 -10.80 -10.46
N HIS A 49 2.74 -10.45 -9.18
CA HIS A 49 3.37 -9.25 -8.63
C HIS A 49 4.89 -9.32 -8.66
N VAL A 50 5.47 -10.48 -8.36
CA VAL A 50 6.91 -10.73 -8.46
C VAL A 50 7.39 -10.56 -9.90
N ASN A 51 6.67 -11.11 -10.87
CA ASN A 51 7.01 -10.97 -12.29
C ASN A 51 6.99 -9.50 -12.71
N THR A 52 5.93 -8.76 -12.35
CA THR A 52 5.87 -7.31 -12.61
C THR A 52 7.04 -6.56 -12.00
N LEU A 53 7.41 -6.83 -10.74
CA LEU A 53 8.54 -6.16 -10.08
C LEU A 53 9.89 -6.52 -10.73
N ARG A 54 10.05 -7.74 -11.23
CA ARG A 54 11.22 -8.18 -12.00
C ARG A 54 11.31 -7.49 -13.35
N GLU A 55 10.23 -7.48 -14.12
CA GLU A 55 10.15 -6.81 -15.44
C GLU A 55 10.46 -5.32 -15.33
N ARG A 56 10.18 -4.72 -14.17
CA ARG A 56 10.47 -3.32 -13.86
C ARG A 56 11.86 -3.09 -13.28
N GLY A 57 12.66 -4.14 -13.12
CA GLY A 57 14.03 -4.06 -12.63
C GLY A 57 14.16 -3.67 -11.16
N LEU A 58 13.10 -3.87 -10.35
CA LEU A 58 13.10 -3.53 -8.93
C LEU A 58 13.59 -4.69 -8.05
N ILE A 59 13.37 -5.93 -8.50
CA ILE A 59 13.87 -7.14 -7.85
C ILE A 59 14.50 -8.06 -8.89
N GLU A 60 15.33 -8.98 -8.43
CA GLU A 60 15.94 -10.00 -9.26
C GLU A 60 15.97 -11.36 -8.56
N LYS A 61 16.09 -12.42 -9.35
CA LYS A 61 16.19 -13.79 -8.82
C LYS A 61 17.62 -14.04 -8.34
N TYR A 62 17.76 -14.54 -7.12
CA TYR A 62 19.04 -14.90 -6.51
C TYR A 62 18.96 -16.32 -5.95
N GLY A 63 19.48 -17.28 -6.74
CA GLY A 63 19.32 -18.71 -6.47
C GLY A 63 17.85 -19.13 -6.43
N ARG A 64 17.38 -19.63 -5.27
CA ARG A 64 15.98 -20.00 -5.00
C ARG A 64 15.14 -18.86 -4.42
N SER A 65 15.72 -17.67 -4.25
CA SER A 65 15.10 -16.51 -3.60
C SER A 65 15.06 -15.30 -4.54
N TYR A 66 14.59 -14.17 -4.02
CA TYR A 66 14.60 -12.88 -4.69
C TYR A 66 15.31 -11.87 -3.81
N ARG A 67 15.94 -10.87 -4.43
CA ARG A 67 16.57 -9.73 -3.74
C ARG A 67 16.24 -8.43 -4.44
N LEU A 68 16.45 -7.31 -3.76
CA LEU A 68 16.31 -5.99 -4.38
C LEU A 68 17.47 -5.75 -5.35
N THR A 69 17.18 -5.05 -6.44
CA THR A 69 18.23 -4.40 -7.25
C THR A 69 18.68 -3.11 -6.56
N ASP A 70 19.70 -2.43 -7.09
CA ASP A 70 20.10 -1.12 -6.57
C ASP A 70 18.98 -0.07 -6.72
N ILE A 71 18.22 -0.14 -7.81
CA ILE A 71 17.03 0.70 -8.03
C ILE A 71 15.95 0.33 -7.00
N GLY A 72 15.68 -0.96 -6.80
CA GLY A 72 14.73 -1.42 -5.78
C GLY A 72 15.07 -0.94 -4.37
N ARG A 73 16.35 -0.97 -4.00
CA ARG A 73 16.84 -0.43 -2.71
C ARG A 73 16.61 1.07 -2.60
N GLN A 74 16.84 1.83 -3.66
CA GLN A 74 16.56 3.28 -3.66
C GLN A 74 15.06 3.55 -3.49
N VAL A 75 14.20 2.78 -4.15
CA VAL A 75 12.74 2.90 -4.01
C VAL A 75 12.29 2.58 -2.59
N VAL A 76 12.80 1.52 -1.98
CA VAL A 76 12.46 1.17 -0.58
C VAL A 76 12.88 2.27 0.39
N LYS A 77 14.04 2.89 0.20
CA LYS A 77 14.47 4.06 1.01
C LYS A 77 13.52 5.26 0.89
N LEU A 78 12.78 5.39 -0.22
CA LEU A 78 11.75 6.43 -0.34
C LEU A 78 10.55 6.14 0.56
N PHE A 79 10.19 4.87 0.77
CA PHE A 79 9.06 4.51 1.65
C PHE A 79 9.29 4.98 3.08
N ASP A 80 10.53 4.89 3.58
CA ASP A 80 10.88 5.40 4.91
C ASP A 80 10.64 6.91 5.03
N LYS A 81 10.93 7.67 3.96
CA LYS A 81 10.67 9.12 3.91
C LYS A 81 9.19 9.46 3.91
N PHE A 82 8.34 8.55 3.42
CA PHE A 82 6.89 8.74 3.38
C PHE A 82 6.19 8.33 4.67
N LYS A 83 6.87 7.76 5.67
CA LYS A 83 6.22 7.25 6.88
C LYS A 83 5.32 8.29 7.58
N VAL A 84 5.82 9.52 7.73
CA VAL A 84 5.05 10.63 8.34
C VAL A 84 3.86 11.03 7.46
N LEU A 85 4.04 11.05 6.14
CA LEU A 85 2.97 11.33 5.19
C LEU A 85 1.88 10.26 5.24
N VAL A 86 2.25 8.98 5.27
CA VAL A 86 1.30 7.85 5.37
C VAL A 86 0.46 7.95 6.64
N LEU A 87 1.07 8.27 7.78
CA LEU A 87 0.32 8.49 9.03
C LEU A 87 -0.66 9.67 8.91
N SER A 88 -0.19 10.77 8.32
CA SER A 88 -1.03 11.96 8.10
C SER A 88 -2.20 11.69 7.15
N LEU A 89 -1.98 10.88 6.10
CA LEU A 89 -3.02 10.47 5.16
C LEU A 89 -4.07 9.58 5.83
N ASN A 90 -3.65 8.62 6.66
CA ASN A 90 -4.58 7.76 7.40
C ASN A 90 -5.47 8.57 8.35
N GLU A 91 -4.91 9.53 9.09
CA GLU A 91 -5.70 10.42 9.95
C GLU A 91 -6.65 11.29 9.12
N ARG A 92 -6.19 11.81 7.99
CA ARG A 92 -7.06 12.59 7.10
C ARG A 92 -8.21 11.75 6.53
N GLU A 93 -7.97 10.49 6.20
CA GLU A 93 -8.99 9.56 5.71
C GLU A 93 -10.07 9.32 6.78
N LYS A 94 -9.68 9.10 8.05
CA LYS A 94 -10.63 8.98 9.16
C LYS A 94 -11.51 10.22 9.29
N GLU A 95 -10.92 11.41 9.23
CA GLU A 95 -11.69 12.67 9.32
C GLU A 95 -12.67 12.83 8.15
N ILE A 96 -12.28 12.46 6.93
CA ILE A 96 -13.18 12.46 5.76
C ILE A 96 -14.33 11.47 5.96
N VAL A 97 -14.07 10.28 6.52
CA VAL A 97 -15.13 9.30 6.81
C VAL A 97 -16.09 9.84 7.88
N LYS A 98 -15.59 10.46 8.95
CA LYS A 98 -16.42 11.12 9.97
C LYS A 98 -17.29 12.24 9.38
N GLU A 99 -16.74 13.04 8.48
CA GLU A 99 -17.49 14.07 7.74
C GLU A 99 -18.61 13.44 6.88
N LYS A 100 -18.30 12.39 6.13
CA LYS A 100 -19.29 11.66 5.33
C LYS A 100 -20.42 11.08 6.19
N ILE A 101 -20.09 10.44 7.32
CA ILE A 101 -21.10 9.91 8.25
C ILE A 101 -22.01 11.05 8.74
N ARG A 102 -21.43 12.18 9.19
CA ARG A 102 -22.23 13.33 9.63
C ARG A 102 -23.16 13.83 8.53
N ASN A 103 -22.67 14.00 7.31
CA ASN A 103 -23.47 14.51 6.20
C ASN A 103 -24.60 13.54 5.80
N VAL A 104 -24.33 12.23 5.74
CA VAL A 104 -25.34 11.20 5.45
C VAL A 104 -26.42 11.18 6.53
N VAL A 105 -26.04 11.28 7.80
CA VAL A 105 -26.99 11.31 8.92
C VAL A 105 -27.89 12.54 8.84
N HIS A 106 -27.32 13.74 8.60
CA HIS A 106 -28.13 14.96 8.46
C HIS A 106 -29.16 14.85 7.32
N GLY A 107 -28.90 14.04 6.30
CA GLY A 107 -29.82 13.78 5.18
C GLY A 107 -30.79 12.60 5.37
N SER A 108 -30.65 11.78 6.43
CA SER A 108 -31.38 10.50 6.57
C SER A 108 -32.34 10.42 7.76
N GLY A 109 -32.53 11.52 8.51
CA GLY A 109 -33.46 11.55 9.65
C GLY A 109 -32.99 10.76 10.88
N LEU A 110 -31.74 10.33 10.91
CA LEU A 110 -31.10 9.67 12.06
C LEU A 110 -30.94 10.66 13.23
N THR A 111 -31.08 10.16 14.46
CA THR A 111 -30.98 11.00 15.66
C THR A 111 -29.52 11.28 16.02
N LYS A 112 -29.27 12.30 16.85
CA LYS A 112 -27.91 12.61 17.35
C LYS A 112 -27.27 11.43 18.10
N GLU A 113 -28.08 10.58 18.72
CA GLU A 113 -27.64 9.40 19.47
C GLU A 113 -27.14 8.29 18.53
N ASP A 114 -27.81 8.09 17.39
CA ASP A 114 -27.38 7.15 16.34
C ASP A 114 -26.03 7.54 15.72
N VAL A 115 -25.82 8.85 15.48
CA VAL A 115 -24.52 9.38 15.00
C VAL A 115 -23.41 9.08 16.00
N THR A 116 -23.68 9.35 17.28
CA THR A 116 -22.67 9.24 18.33
C THR A 116 -22.23 7.79 18.51
N LYS A 117 -23.17 6.83 18.37
CA LYS A 117 -22.86 5.40 18.39
C LYS A 117 -22.02 4.97 17.19
N LEU A 118 -22.40 5.36 15.97
CA LEU A 118 -21.65 5.05 14.74
C LEU A 118 -20.22 5.60 14.77
N LEU A 119 -20.03 6.82 15.27
CA LEU A 119 -18.70 7.42 15.39
C LEU A 119 -17.83 6.68 16.42
N LYS A 120 -18.41 6.26 17.56
CA LYS A 120 -17.70 5.46 18.57
C LYS A 120 -17.30 4.08 18.06
N ASP A 121 -18.15 3.44 17.26
CA ASP A 121 -17.84 2.12 16.66
C ASP A 121 -16.74 2.22 15.59
N PHE A 122 -16.58 3.37 14.94
CA PHE A 122 -15.50 3.63 13.97
C PHE A 122 -14.14 3.95 14.62
N GLU A 123 -14.12 4.36 15.89
CA GLU A 123 -12.89 4.68 16.64
C GLU A 123 -12.28 3.48 17.38
N ARG A 124 -12.96 2.32 17.38
CA ARG A 124 -12.46 1.04 17.93
C ARG A 124 -11.58 0.30 16.93
#